data_AF-A0AAW3X2L2-F1
#
_entry.id   AF-A0AAW3X2L2-F1
#
_cell.length_a   1.000
_cell.length_b   1.000
_cell.length_c   1.000
_cell.angle_alpha   90.00
_cell.angle_beta   90.00
_cell.angle_gamma   90.00
#
_symmetry.space_group_name_H-M   'P 1'
#
loop_
_entity.id
_entity.type
_entity.pdbx_description
1 polymer ?
#
loop_
_entity_poly.entity_id
_entity_poly.type
_entity_poly.pdbx_seq_one_letter_code
_entity_poly.pdbx_strand_id
1 'polypeptide(L)' 'MGKIRLRTNSATEVRRTISRVINMVANGEMDSKTGNTIIVGCNAVLSFIRTDEQKRRIDELERLIRESEEGEGNG' A
#
# COMPACT_ATOMS: atom_id res chain seq x y z
N MET A 1 -2.54 -17.38 22.57
CA MET A 1 -2.64 -16.18 21.70
C MET A 1 -3.55 -16.51 20.51
N GLY A 2 -4.60 -15.72 20.27
CA GLY A 2 -5.42 -15.89 19.07
C GLY A 2 -4.63 -15.55 17.79
N LYS A 3 -4.98 -16.18 16.65
CA LYS A 3 -4.35 -15.85 15.36
C LYS A 3 -4.53 -14.37 15.05
N ILE A 4 -3.43 -13.65 14.83
CA ILE A 4 -3.47 -12.25 14.41
C ILE A 4 -3.91 -12.19 12.95
N ARG A 5 -5.08 -11.59 12.69
CA ARG A 5 -5.54 -11.27 11.34
C ARG A 5 -5.21 -9.81 11.02
N LEU A 6 -4.28 -9.60 10.10
CA LEU A 6 -3.88 -8.27 9.63
C LEU A 6 -4.80 -7.83 8.50
N ARG A 7 -5.17 -6.54 8.47
CA ARG A 7 -5.90 -5.93 7.34
C ARG A 7 -4.95 -5.05 6.55
N THR A 8 -4.78 -5.36 5.28
CA THR A 8 -3.75 -4.75 4.43
C THR A 8 -4.26 -4.42 3.03
N ASN A 9 -5.57 -4.24 2.83
CA ASN A 9 -6.14 -4.03 1.50
C ASN A 9 -6.02 -2.58 1.00
N SER A 10 -5.75 -1.64 1.90
CA SER A 10 -5.55 -0.23 1.56
C SER A 10 -4.47 0.39 2.43
N ALA A 11 -3.89 1.51 1.98
CA ALA A 11 -2.90 2.24 2.75
C ALA A 11 -3.43 2.66 4.13
N THR A 12 -4.72 2.98 4.24
CA THR A 12 -5.36 3.34 5.51
C THR A 12 -5.49 2.15 6.45
N GLU A 13 -5.87 0.98 5.95
CA GLU A 13 -5.89 -0.25 6.77
C GLU A 13 -4.49 -0.66 7.23
N VAL A 14 -3.49 -0.54 6.35
CA VAL A 14 -2.10 -0.83 6.70
C VAL A 14 -1.60 0.12 7.80
N ARG A 15 -1.85 1.43 7.68
CA ARG A 15 -1.49 2.40 8.73
C ARG A 15 -2.12 2.06 10.08
N ARG A 16 -3.41 1.74 10.11
CA ARG A 16 -4.11 1.31 11.34
C ARG A 16 -3.48 0.04 11.93
N THR A 17 -3.12 -0.92 11.08
CA THR A 17 -2.44 -2.15 11.50
C THR A 17 -1.08 -1.84 12.14
N ILE A 18 -0.26 -0.99 11.51
CA ILE A 18 1.04 -0.55 12.06
C ILE A 18 0.85 0.12 13.43
N SER A 19 -0.07 1.07 13.56
CA SER A 19 -0.34 1.74 14.84
C SER A 19 -0.72 0.76 15.95
N ARG A 20 -1.55 -0.24 15.64
CA ARG A 20 -1.91 -1.28 16.62
C ARG A 20 -0.70 -2.11 17.03
N VAL A 21 0.16 -2.48 16.07
CA VAL A 21 1.39 -3.24 16.35
C VAL A 21 2.35 -2.45 17.23
N ILE A 22 2.55 -1.17 16.94
CA ILE A 22 3.40 -0.28 17.76
C ILE A 22 2.88 -0.23 19.19
N ASN A 23 1.57 -0.07 19.39
CA ASN A 23 0.98 -0.04 20.73
C ASN A 23 1.15 -1.38 21.46
N MET A 24 0.93 -2.52 20.78
CA MET A 24 1.13 -3.84 21.39
C MET A 24 2.59 -4.05 21.82
N VAL A 25 3.56 -3.59 21.02
CA VAL A 25 4.99 -3.66 21.38
C VAL A 25 5.29 -2.73 22.57
N ALA A 26 4.81 -1.49 22.54
CA ALA A 26 5.03 -0.52 23.61
C ALA A 26 4.43 -0.96 24.97
N ASN A 27 3.30 -1.68 24.94
CA ASN A 27 2.64 -2.20 26.14
C ASN A 27 3.17 -3.59 26.58
N GLY A 28 4.15 -4.16 25.87
CA GLY A 28 4.67 -5.51 26.19
C GLY A 28 3.74 -6.67 25.82
N GLU A 29 2.67 -6.40 25.06
CA GLU A 29 1.71 -7.40 24.57
C GLU A 29 2.24 -8.17 23.34
N MET A 30 3.30 -7.66 22.71
CA MET A 30 3.97 -8.25 21.54
C MET A 30 5.47 -8.04 21.64
N ASP A 31 6.25 -9.07 21.33
CA ASP A 31 7.70 -8.94 21.29
C ASP A 31 8.15 -8.08 20.08
N SER A 32 9.27 -7.38 20.24
CA SER A 32 9.78 -6.44 19.23
C SER A 32 10.14 -7.13 17.92
N LYS A 33 10.56 -8.40 17.94
CA LYS A 33 10.93 -9.15 16.72
C LYS A 33 9.68 -9.46 15.88
N THR A 34 8.61 -9.93 16.51
CA THR A 34 7.30 -10.15 15.87
C THR A 34 6.73 -8.83 15.36
N GLY A 35 6.74 -7.78 16.19
CA GLY A 35 6.26 -6.46 15.80
C GLY A 35 7.00 -5.91 14.57
N ASN A 36 8.33 -5.97 14.57
CA ASN A 36 9.14 -5.51 13.45
C ASN A 36 8.88 -6.31 12.17
N THR A 37 8.71 -7.63 12.28
CA THR A 37 8.37 -8.49 11.14
C THR A 37 7.06 -8.06 10.49
N ILE A 38 6.05 -7.72 11.30
CA ILE A 38 4.76 -7.24 10.78
C ILE A 38 4.93 -5.87 10.11
N ILE A 39 5.68 -4.95 10.72
CA ILE A 39 5.91 -3.61 10.16
C ILE A 39 6.62 -3.69 8.79
N VAL A 40 7.64 -4.54 8.66
CA VAL A 40 8.32 -4.78 7.38
C VAL A 40 7.35 -5.29 6.32
N GLY A 41 6.51 -6.27 6.67
CA GLY A 41 5.46 -6.77 5.76
C GLY A 41 4.48 -5.67 5.35
N CYS A 42 4.03 -4.83 6.29
CA CYS A 42 3.18 -3.69 6.00
C CYS A 42 3.84 -2.66 5.08
N ASN A 43 5.14 -2.39 5.23
CA ASN A 43 5.88 -1.48 4.36
C ASN A 43 6.00 -2.03 2.92
N ALA A 44 6.17 -3.34 2.77
CA ALA A 44 6.14 -3.98 1.46
C ALA A 44 4.77 -3.82 0.77
N VAL A 45 3.68 -4.03 1.52
CA VAL A 45 2.31 -3.82 0.98
C VAL A 45 2.07 -2.36 0.60
N LEU A 46 2.51 -1.40 1.41
CA LEU A 46 2.39 0.03 1.07
C LEU A 46 3.15 0.38 -0.21
N SER A 47 4.32 -0.22 -0.41
CA SER A 47 5.10 -0.03 -1.63
C SER A 47 4.34 -0.58 -2.84
N PHE A 48 3.77 -1.78 -2.73
CA PHE A 48 2.95 -2.37 -3.79
C PHE A 48 1.73 -1.51 -4.13
N ILE A 49 0.97 -1.05 -3.13
CA ILE A 49 -0.20 -0.17 -3.34
C ILE A 49 0.19 1.11 -4.08
N ARG A 50 1.31 1.74 -3.70
CA ARG A 50 1.81 2.95 -4.35
C ARG A 50 2.20 2.68 -5.80
N THR A 51 2.94 1.60 -6.06
CA THR A 51 3.35 1.22 -7.41
C THR A 51 2.15 0.95 -8.31
N ASP A 52 1.13 0.25 -7.80
CA ASP A 52 -0.11 -0.03 -8.53
C ASP A 52 -0.88 1.25 -8.87
N GLU A 53 -0.98 2.18 -7.91
CA GLU A 53 -1.64 3.48 -8.15
C GLU A 53 -0.87 4.32 -9.18
N GLN A 54 0.45 4.36 -9.08
CA GLN A 54 1.30 5.04 -10.05
C GLN A 54 1.15 4.44 -11.45
N LYS A 55 1.14 3.11 -11.57
CA LYS A 55 0.95 2.42 -12.84
C LYS A 55 -0.39 2.77 -13.48
N ARG A 56 -1.49 2.76 -12.72
CA ARG A 56 -2.81 3.17 -13.25
C ARG A 56 -2.81 4.59 -13.80
N ARG A 57 -2.16 5.53 -13.09
CA ARG A 57 -2.04 6.92 -13.55
C ARG A 57 -1.19 7.03 -14.82
N ILE A 58 -0.11 6.25 -14.93
CA ILE A 58 0.71 6.19 -16.14
C ILE A 58 -0.12 5.64 -17.30
N ASP A 59 -0.81 4.51 -17.11
CA ASP A 59 -1.65 3.89 -18.15
C ASP A 59 -2.75 4.86 -18.63
N GLU A 60 -3.35 5.63 -17.72
CA GLU A 60 -4.32 6.67 -18.04
C GLU A 60 -3.71 7.82 -18.84
N LEU A 61 -2.54 8.32 -18.44
CA LEU A 61 -1.83 9.37 -19.17
C LEU A 61 -1.42 8.90 -20.57
N GLU A 62 -0.90 7.69 -20.71
CA GLU A 62 -0.57 7.10 -22.02
C GLU A 62 -1.79 6.99 -22.93
N ARG A 63 -2.98 6.67 -22.36
CA ARG A 63 -4.23 6.65 -23.12
C ARG A 63 -4.61 8.05 -23.61
N LEU A 64 -4.55 9.06 -22.74
CA LEU A 64 -4.88 10.44 -23.09
C LEU A 64 -3.93 11.01 -24.15
N ILE A 65 -2.64 10.67 -24.10
CA ILE A 65 -1.67 11.07 -25.12
C ILE A 65 -2.04 10.48 -26.48
N ARG A 66 -2.32 9.16 -26.54
CA ARG A 66 -2.74 8.49 -27.79
C ARG A 66 -4.00 9.12 -28.39
N GLU A 67 -5.00 9.40 -27.55
CA GLU A 67 -6.25 10.05 -27.99
C GLU A 67 -6.00 11.46 -28.55
N SER A 68 -5.04 12.21 -28.00
CA SER A 68 -4.65 13.53 -28.51
C SER A 68 -3.92 13.45 -29.85
N GLU A 69 -2.98 12.51 -30.00
CA GLU A 69 -2.21 12.32 -31.24
C GLU A 69 -3.12 11.85 -32.40
N GLU A 70 -4.09 10.99 -32.13
CA GLU A 70 -5.08 10.53 -33.12
C GLU A 70 -6.07 11.64 -33.53
N GLY A 71 -6.34 12.59 -32.63
CA GLY A 71 -7.19 13.74 -32.91
C GLY A 71 -6.56 14.79 -33.83
N GLU A 72 -5.23 14.92 -33.81
CA GLU A 72 -4.48 15.88 -34.64
C GLU A 72 -4.23 15.39 -36.08
N GLY A 73 -4.35 14.08 -36.34
CA GLY A 73 -4.14 13.48 -37.67
C GLY A 73 -5.32 13.54 -38.65
N ASN A 74 -6.48 14.05 -38.22
CA ASN A 74 -7.72 14.14 -39.01
C ASN A 74 -8.12 15.58 -39.41
N GLY A 75 -7.20 16.56 -39.29
CA GLY A 75 -7.40 17.96 -39.65
C GLY A 75 -6.68 18.37 -40.93
#